data_AF-A0A7K8LP50-F1
#
_entry.id   AF-A0A7K8LP50-F1
#
_cell.length_a   1.000
_cell.length_b   1.000
_cell.length_c   1.000
_cell.angle_alpha   90.00
_cell.angle_beta   90.00
_cell.angle_gamma   90.00
#
_symmetry.space_group_name_H-M   'P 1'
#
loop_
_entity.id
_entity.type
_entity.pdbx_description
1 polymer ?
#
loop_
_entity_poly.entity_id
_entity_poly.type
_entity_poly.pdbx_seq_one_letter_code
_entity_poly.pdbx_strand_id
1 'polypeptide(L)' 'GFEPTYQELASAVKEEYPDIEIESRLGGTGAFEIEINGQLVFSKLENGGFPYEKDVSTGPAGALRPGEVCFCSALPWVL' A
#
# COMPACT_ATOMS: atom_id res chain seq x y z
N GLY A 1 16.91 1.56 0.29
CA GLY A 1 15.71 1.20 1.09
C GLY A 1 14.49 1.74 0.41
N PHE A 2 13.32 1.15 0.66
CA PHE A 2 12.04 1.57 0.06
C PHE A 2 11.24 2.53 0.95
N GLU A 3 11.77 2.86 2.13
CA GLU A 3 11.19 3.79 3.11
C GLU A 3 10.71 5.12 2.52
N PRO A 4 11.51 5.88 1.71
CA PRO A 4 11.01 7.13 1.14
C PRO A 4 9.84 6.88 0.19
N THR A 5 9.90 5.84 -0.64
CA THR A 5 8.79 5.49 -1.56
C THR A 5 7.53 5.09 -0.79
N TYR A 6 7.68 4.38 0.33
CA TYR A 6 6.58 4.04 1.22
C TYR A 6 5.98 5.29 1.87
N GLN A 7 6.80 6.20 2.40
CA GLN A 7 6.33 7.44 3.02
C GLN A 7 5.60 8.35 2.04
N GLU A 8 6.12 8.49 0.81
CA GLU A 8 5.48 9.26 -0.25
C GLU A 8 4.10 8.66 -0.57
N LEU A 9 4.04 7.34 -0.78
CA LEU A 9 2.77 6.65 -1.05
C LEU A 9 1.80 6.77 0.14
N ALA A 10 2.27 6.52 1.36
CA ALA A 10 1.46 6.59 2.56
C ALA A 10 0.92 8.01 2.81
N SER A 11 1.70 9.04 2.46
CA SER A 11 1.26 10.43 2.58
C SER A 11 0.21 10.76 1.53
N ALA A 12 0.42 10.39 0.27
CA ALA A 12 -0.56 10.60 -0.81
C ALA A 12 -1.88 9.87 -0.51
N VAL A 13 -1.80 8.63 -0.04
CA VAL A 13 -2.96 7.82 0.34
C VAL A 13 -3.70 8.41 1.54
N LYS A 14 -2.99 8.93 2.56
CA LYS A 14 -3.61 9.64 3.69
C LYS A 14 -4.21 10.99 3.29
N GLU A 15 -3.64 11.66 2.28
CA GLU A 15 -4.18 12.92 1.79
C GLU A 15 -5.49 12.70 1.04
N GLU A 16 -5.57 11.66 0.21
CA GLU A 16 -6.80 11.28 -0.49
C GLU A 16 -7.83 10.63 0.45
N TYR A 17 -7.36 9.85 1.43
CA TYR A 17 -8.18 9.13 2.39
C TYR A 17 -7.66 9.36 3.83
N PRO A 18 -8.02 10.45 4.51
CA PRO A 18 -7.54 10.74 5.87
C PRO A 18 -8.09 9.79 6.94
N ASP A 19 -9.18 9.08 6.64
CA ASP A 19 -9.87 8.15 7.53
C ASP A 19 -9.43 6.68 7.39
N ILE A 20 -8.37 6.38 6.63
CA ILE A 20 -7.84 5.02 6.53
C ILE A 20 -6.61 4.83 7.40
N GLU A 21 -6.46 3.61 7.92
CA GLU A 21 -5.25 3.21 8.62
C GLU A 21 -4.30 2.53 7.65
N ILE A 22 -3.01 2.89 7.68
CA ILE A 22 -1.98 2.23 6.89
C ILE A 22 -1.13 1.40 7.85
N GLU A 23 -1.21 0.09 7.72
CA GLU A 23 -0.42 -0.86 8.50
C GLU A 23 0.70 -1.45 7.65
N SER A 24 1.89 -1.57 8.23
CA SER A 24 3.01 -2.27 7.59
C SER A 24 2.98 -3.77 7.92
N ARG A 25 3.16 -4.62 6.91
CA ARG A 25 3.27 -6.07 7.06
C ARG A 25 4.61 -6.60 6.57
N LEU A 26 4.99 -7.75 7.13
CA LEU A 26 6.14 -8.52 6.67
C LEU A 26 5.81 -9.17 5.32
N GLY A 27 6.17 -8.50 4.23
CA GLY A 27 6.15 -9.04 2.87
C GLY A 27 7.38 -9.89 2.54
N GLY A 28 7.35 -10.62 1.41
CA GLY A 28 8.48 -11.40 0.90
C GLY A 28 9.65 -10.55 0.41
N THR A 29 10.88 -11.08 0.35
CA THR A 29 12.09 -10.30 0.01
C THR A 29 12.01 -9.66 -1.38
N GLY A 30 12.21 -8.35 -1.46
CA GLY A 30 11.96 -7.50 -2.63
C GLY A 30 10.49 -7.18 -2.95
N ALA A 31 9.51 -7.75 -2.24
CA ALA A 31 8.09 -7.53 -2.48
C ALA A 31 7.64 -6.15 -1.99
N PHE A 32 6.71 -5.57 -2.73
CA PHE A 32 5.94 -4.40 -2.32
C PHE A 32 4.51 -4.66 -2.74
N GLU A 33 3.67 -4.97 -1.76
CA GLU A 33 2.29 -5.39 -1.98
C GLU A 33 1.37 -4.47 -1.19
N ILE A 34 0.25 -4.10 -1.79
CA ILE A 34 -0.80 -3.33 -1.14
C ILE A 34 -2.02 -4.22 -1.06
N GLU A 35 -2.50 -4.46 0.16
CA GLU A 35 -3.74 -5.17 0.40
C GLU A 35 -4.74 -4.22 1.07
N ILE A 36 -5.98 -4.23 0.58
CA ILE A 36 -7.07 -3.43 1.13
C ILE A 36 -8.21 -4.40 1.41
N ASN A 37 -8.72 -4.43 2.64
CA ASN A 37 -9.66 -5.47 3.12
C ASN A 37 -9.16 -6.92 2.89
N GLY A 38 -7.84 -7.14 2.87
CA GLY A 38 -7.26 -8.45 2.58
C GLY A 38 -7.36 -8.87 1.11
N GLN A 39 -7.69 -7.95 0.20
CA GLN A 39 -7.54 -8.15 -1.24
C GLN A 39 -6.27 -7.46 -1.72
N LEU A 40 -5.40 -8.21 -2.40
CA LEU A 40 -4.22 -7.67 -3.07
C LEU A 40 -4.68 -6.71 -4.18
N VAL A 41 -4.44 -5.42 -3.95
CA VAL A 41 -4.74 -4.35 -4.91
C VAL A 41 -3.57 -4.15 -5.87
N PHE A 42 -2.34 -4.33 -5.38
CA PHE A 42 -1.15 -4.20 -6.22
C PHE A 42 -0.03 -5.10 -5.71
N SER A 43 0.70 -5.74 -6.62
CA SER A 43 1.96 -6.42 -6.32
C SER A 43 3.06 -5.95 -7.27
N LYS A 44 4.14 -5.43 -6.70
CA LYS A 44 5.35 -5.07 -7.43
C LYS A 44 5.99 -6.26 -8.14
N LEU A 45 5.91 -7.46 -7.54
CA LEU A 45 6.49 -8.66 -8.15
C LEU A 45 5.75 -9.05 -9.43
N GLU A 46 4.44 -8.84 -9.47
CA GLU A 46 3.63 -9.09 -10.67
C GLU A 46 3.71 -7.94 -11.68
N ASN A 47 3.56 -6.68 -11.25
CA ASN A 47 3.50 -5.53 -12.14
C ASN A 47 4.87 -4.94 -12.54
N GLY A 48 5.96 -5.35 -11.88
CA GLY A 48 7.32 -4.91 -12.21
C GLY A 48 7.62 -3.44 -11.89
N GLY A 49 6.94 -2.84 -10.91
CA GLY A 49 7.08 -1.42 -10.56
C GLY A 49 6.55 -1.08 -9.17
N PHE A 50 6.74 0.17 -8.72
CA PHE A 50 6.12 0.63 -7.47
C PHE A 50 4.70 1.10 -7.73
N PRO A 51 3.77 0.84 -6.80
CA PRO A 51 2.45 1.45 -6.83
C PRO A 51 2.54 2.95 -6.57
N TYR A 52 1.62 3.68 -7.18
CA TYR A 52 1.39 5.10 -6.95
C TYR A 52 -0.02 5.31 -6.36
N GLU A 53 -0.33 6.53 -5.91
CA GLU A 53 -1.65 6.89 -5.34
C GLU A 53 -2.81 6.39 -6.23
N LYS A 54 -2.68 6.57 -7.54
CA LYS A 54 -3.67 6.17 -8.54
C LYS A 54 -3.95 4.67 -8.56
N ASP A 55 -2.96 3.84 -8.23
CA ASP A 55 -3.09 2.39 -8.20
C ASP A 55 -3.90 1.94 -6.97
N VAL A 56 -3.83 2.72 -5.89
CA VAL A 56 -4.66 2.53 -4.69
C VAL A 56 -6.10 2.98 -4.94
N SER A 57 -6.28 4.15 -5.57
CA SER A 57 -7.61 4.72 -5.85
C SER A 57 -8.37 3.97 -6.96
N THR A 58 -7.67 3.29 -7.89
CA THR A 58 -8.27 2.58 -9.05
C THR A 58 -8.36 1.06 -8.88
N GLY A 59 -7.89 0.52 -7.75
CA GLY A 59 -7.95 -0.92 -7.47
C GLY A 59 -9.37 -1.50 -7.49
N PRO A 60 -9.52 -2.84 -7.51
CA PRO A 60 -10.83 -3.50 -7.43
C PRO A 60 -11.62 -3.13 -6.16
N ALA A 61 -10.94 -2.53 -5.17
CA ALA A 61 -11.54 -1.94 -3.98
C ALA A 61 -12.33 -0.65 -4.23
N GLY A 62 -12.29 -0.05 -5.43
CA GLY A 62 -13.20 1.00 -5.90
C GLY A 62 -13.69 1.94 -4.79
N ALA A 63 -12.82 2.87 -4.38
CA ALA A 63 -12.95 3.73 -3.20
C ALA A 63 -12.74 3.01 -1.85
N LEU A 64 -11.52 3.15 -1.32
CA LEU A 64 -11.25 3.00 0.10
C LEU A 64 -12.33 3.72 0.92
N ARG A 65 -13.03 2.97 1.77
CA ARG A 65 -14.04 3.56 2.65
C ARG A 65 -13.39 4.07 3.93
N PRO A 66 -13.98 5.10 4.57
CA PRO A 66 -13.57 5.53 5.90
C PRO A 66 -13.57 4.34 6.88
N GLY A 67 -12.46 4.13 7.59
CA GLY A 67 -12.28 3.01 8.53
C GLY A 67 -11.73 1.71 7.92
N GLU A 68 -11.32 1.71 6.64
CA GLU A 68 -10.58 0.58 6.06
C GLU A 68 -9.09 0.64 6.38
N VAL A 69 -8.48 -0.55 6.44
CA VAL A 69 -7.05 -0.72 6.71
C VAL A 69 -6.33 -1.12 5.42
N CYS A 70 -5.38 -0.29 5.02
CA CYS A 70 -4.41 -0.55 3.97
C CYS A 70 -3.20 -1.27 4.56
N PHE A 71 -2.99 -2.53 4.19
CA PHE A 71 -1.79 -3.26 4.53
C PHE A 71 -0.75 -3.09 3.44
N CYS A 72 0.44 -2.65 3.83
CA CYS A 72 1.57 -2.47 2.93
C CYS A 72 2.68 -3.46 3.29
N SER A 73 2.85 -4.47 2.45
CA SER A 73 3.80 -5.57 2.62
C SER A 73 5.10 -5.22 1.90
N ALA A 74 5.98 -4.47 2.58
CA ALA A 74 7.19 -3.89 1.97
C ALA A 74 8.52 -4.30 2.63
N LEU A 75 8.54 -5.33 3.50
CA LEU A 75 9.68 -6.02 4.18
C LEU A 75 10.10 -5.58 5.60
N PRO A 76 10.77 -6.46 6.39
CA PRO A 76 11.04 -6.39 7.85
C PRO A 76 11.90 -5.22 8.35
N TRP A 77 12.17 -4.20 7.54
CA TRP A 77 13.14 -3.16 7.86
C TRP A 77 12.55 -1.98 8.67
N VAL A 78 11.31 -2.12 9.15
CA VAL A 78 10.83 -1.41 10.36
C VAL A 78 11.22 -2.25 11.58
N LEU A 79 12.52 -2.43 11.79
CA LEU A 79 13.16 -2.87 13.04
C LEU A 79 14.59 -2.33 13.06
#